data_AF-A0A6M1YCA9-F1
#
_entry.id   AF-A0A6M1YCA9-F1
#
_cell.length_a   1.000
_cell.length_b   1.000
_cell.length_c   1.000
_cell.angle_alpha   90.00
_cell.angle_beta   90.00
_cell.angle_gamma   90.00
#
_symmetry.space_group_name_H-M   'P 1'
#
loop_
_entity.id
_entity.type
_entity.pdbx_description
1 polymer ?
#
loop_
_entity_poly.entity_id
_entity_poly.type
_entity_poly.pdbx_seq_one_letter_code
_entity_poly.pdbx_strand_id
1 'polypeptide(L)'
;MLRGDLFEFLAELKKRDKHFIIMGNPDLLNDQNLKKLVDSGLKNYQLSLDGLETTHDFFRSKGSFKRTIEKIKLIRKYGIGCNIMLSLYPSNASELIPLMRFLAMNTEATSFSFDIGVMSGNANSMKNQFTAHDIHNLFTEYYLEKKRLKEEGYPIFFLEKSNFHKLINFENGLLYPMVPKNGNVLSGSYIGWNSLSILSDGTALACRKMPIKVGKMPEETFEKIFLGNTFLKKFRRPQNFKLCSTCDFYAMCRGCSAYVYGISKDPFEKHPLCFRNEILKKTNEKDNIQKGPSLDTTFREEWDYISLHNQMSRLPTFLKEKDFQYTYLDLTQNAKEFLANPLAYVKTSKRELNHDQISFLMQRFSDLHNTIRPNSNTTDPIADYIVGCILKDISQTQKSLTEV
;
A
#
# COMPACT_ATOMS: atom_id res chain seq x y z
N MET A 1 4.85 -10.01 21.23
CA MET A 1 4.97 -9.99 22.70
C MET A 1 5.16 -11.39 23.29
N LEU A 2 4.62 -12.46 22.71
CA LEU A 2 4.80 -13.84 23.21
C LEU A 2 6.19 -14.45 22.97
N ARG A 3 7.00 -13.81 22.12
CA ARG A 3 8.36 -14.26 21.76
C ARG A 3 9.34 -13.79 22.84
N GLY A 4 10.05 -14.72 23.50
CA GLY A 4 10.95 -14.43 24.63
C GLY A 4 12.12 -13.52 24.26
N ASP A 5 12.69 -13.70 23.07
CA ASP A 5 13.80 -12.93 22.52
C ASP A 5 13.34 -11.70 21.69
N LEU A 6 12.08 -11.28 21.82
CA LEU A 6 11.53 -10.19 21.00
C LEU A 6 12.37 -8.91 21.09
N PHE A 7 12.76 -8.50 22.30
CA PHE A 7 13.50 -7.24 22.47
C PHE A 7 14.95 -7.33 21.99
N GLU A 8 15.56 -8.51 22.02
CA GLU A 8 16.87 -8.75 21.40
C GLU A 8 16.77 -8.61 19.88
N PHE A 9 15.73 -9.20 19.29
CA PHE A 9 15.45 -9.05 17.86
C PHE A 9 15.20 -7.58 17.47
N LEU A 10 14.40 -6.84 18.25
CA LEU A 10 14.14 -5.43 17.98
C LEU A 10 15.39 -4.55 18.15
N ALA A 11 16.27 -4.88 19.10
CA ALA A 11 17.55 -4.21 19.26
C ALA A 11 18.45 -4.40 18.03
N GLU A 12 18.48 -5.60 17.45
CA GLU A 12 19.22 -5.87 16.22
C GLU A 12 18.63 -5.12 15.01
N LEU A 13 17.29 -5.01 14.91
CA LEU A 13 16.65 -4.17 13.89
C LEU A 13 17.07 -2.71 14.02
N LYS A 14 17.04 -2.16 15.24
CA LYS A 14 17.43 -0.77 15.52
C LYS A 14 18.90 -0.53 15.18
N LYS A 15 19.80 -1.45 15.54
CA LYS A 15 21.23 -1.39 15.19
C LYS A 15 21.48 -1.32 13.68
N ARG A 16 20.60 -1.93 12.88
CA ARG A 16 20.66 -1.95 11.41
C ARG A 16 19.84 -0.85 10.73
N ASP A 17 19.39 0.13 11.50
CA ASP A 17 18.50 1.21 11.06
C ASP A 17 17.26 0.69 10.31
N LYS A 18 16.64 -0.37 10.86
CA LYS A 18 15.41 -0.96 10.32
C LYS A 18 14.22 -0.48 11.14
N HIS A 19 13.24 0.09 10.44
CA HIS A 19 11.96 0.43 11.03
C HIS A 19 11.01 -0.76 11.04
N PHE A 20 10.14 -0.81 12.04
CA PHE A 20 9.12 -1.84 12.14
C PHE A 20 7.78 -1.26 12.61
N ILE A 21 6.74 -1.99 12.25
CA ILE A 21 5.38 -1.83 12.76
C ILE A 21 4.97 -3.16 13.38
N ILE A 22 4.10 -3.13 14.38
CA ILE A 22 3.55 -4.34 14.97
C ILE A 22 2.06 -4.43 14.64
N MET A 23 1.65 -5.59 14.12
CA MET A 23 0.26 -5.98 14.04
C MET A 23 0.01 -6.97 15.17
N GLY A 24 -0.79 -6.59 16.17
CA GLY A 24 -0.90 -7.38 17.40
C GLY A 24 -2.29 -7.31 18.04
N ASN A 25 -2.40 -7.94 19.21
CA ASN A 25 -3.60 -7.94 20.03
C ASN A 25 -3.48 -6.88 21.15
N PRO A 26 -4.60 -6.51 21.80
CA PRO A 26 -4.58 -5.54 22.90
C PRO A 26 -4.10 -6.13 24.23
N ASP A 27 -4.17 -7.45 24.42
CA ASP A 27 -4.14 -8.06 25.76
C ASP A 27 -2.80 -7.89 26.49
N LEU A 28 -1.67 -7.94 25.77
CA LEU A 28 -0.33 -7.81 26.37
C LEU A 28 0.22 -6.37 26.37
N LEU A 29 -0.58 -5.41 25.91
CA LEU A 29 -0.19 -4.00 25.90
C LEU A 29 -0.46 -3.35 27.26
N ASN A 30 0.60 -2.88 27.90
CA ASN A 30 0.58 -2.04 29.10
C ASN A 30 1.68 -0.98 28.98
N ASP A 31 1.72 -0.02 29.91
CA ASP A 31 2.73 1.05 29.91
C ASP A 31 4.16 0.52 29.81
N GLN A 32 4.51 -0.50 30.61
CA GLN A 32 5.86 -1.05 30.65
C GLN A 32 6.30 -1.63 29.30
N ASN A 33 5.49 -2.48 28.69
CA ASN A 33 5.81 -3.14 27.44
C ASN A 33 5.73 -2.19 26.25
N LEU A 34 4.74 -1.28 26.23
CA LEU A 34 4.62 -0.28 25.17
C LEU A 34 5.82 0.67 25.19
N LYS A 35 6.25 1.13 26.38
CA LYS A 35 7.46 1.94 26.51
C LYS A 35 8.68 1.24 25.90
N LYS A 36 8.92 -0.03 26.23
CA LYS A 36 10.04 -0.81 25.65
C LYS A 36 9.97 -0.90 24.13
N LEU A 37 8.77 -1.08 23.57
CA LEU A 37 8.57 -1.10 22.11
C LEU A 37 8.88 0.25 21.46
N VAL A 38 8.44 1.35 22.08
CA VAL A 38 8.72 2.73 21.63
C VAL A 38 10.20 3.01 21.66
N ASP A 39 10.87 2.70 22.77
CA ASP A 39 12.33 2.89 22.94
C ASP A 39 13.13 2.06 21.91
N SER A 40 12.56 0.93 21.46
CA SER A 40 13.13 0.08 20.42
C SER A 40 12.90 0.62 18.99
N GLY A 41 12.08 1.67 18.81
CA GLY A 41 11.84 2.32 17.52
C GLY A 41 10.53 1.95 16.84
N LEU A 42 9.53 1.43 17.57
CA LEU A 42 8.19 1.14 17.05
C LEU A 42 7.58 2.39 16.39
N LYS A 43 7.17 2.27 15.11
CA LYS A 43 6.58 3.41 14.38
C LYS A 43 5.06 3.47 14.45
N ASN A 44 4.38 2.33 14.40
CA ASN A 44 2.92 2.24 14.48
C ASN A 44 2.53 0.88 15.08
N TYR A 45 1.45 0.86 15.85
CA TYR A 45 0.81 -0.36 16.32
C TYR A 45 -0.55 -0.50 15.64
N GLN A 46 -0.78 -1.66 15.03
CA GLN A 46 -2.06 -1.99 14.42
C GLN A 46 -2.85 -2.94 15.31
N LEU A 47 -4.09 -2.54 15.61
CA LEU A 47 -5.11 -3.34 16.29
C LEU A 47 -6.20 -3.73 15.28
N SER A 48 -6.94 -4.79 15.59
CA SER A 48 -8.09 -5.21 14.80
C SER A 48 -9.39 -4.77 15.43
N LEU A 49 -10.34 -4.30 14.62
CA LEU A 49 -11.75 -4.20 14.97
C LEU A 49 -12.59 -4.75 13.81
N ASP A 50 -13.19 -5.93 13.99
CA ASP A 50 -13.98 -6.59 12.93
C ASP A 50 -15.49 -6.26 12.94
N GLY A 51 -15.86 -5.13 13.54
CA GLY A 51 -17.23 -4.66 13.74
C GLY A 51 -17.34 -3.76 14.96
N LEU A 52 -18.56 -3.36 15.29
CA LEU A 52 -18.97 -2.82 16.59
C LEU A 52 -18.95 -3.95 17.65
N GLU A 53 -19.19 -3.60 18.92
CA GLU A 53 -18.91 -4.46 20.08
C GLU A 53 -19.39 -5.91 19.93
N THR A 54 -20.68 -6.13 19.65
CA THR A 54 -21.26 -7.48 19.53
C THR A 54 -20.59 -8.31 18.45
N THR A 55 -20.43 -7.73 17.25
CA THR A 55 -19.85 -8.40 16.09
C THR A 55 -18.35 -8.65 16.30
N HIS A 56 -17.62 -7.65 16.78
CA HIS A 56 -16.20 -7.78 17.10
C HIS A 56 -15.93 -8.89 18.12
N ASP A 57 -16.68 -8.89 19.22
CA ASP A 57 -16.52 -9.88 20.29
C ASP A 57 -16.88 -11.29 19.83
N PHE A 58 -17.85 -11.42 18.90
CA PHE A 58 -18.18 -12.69 18.24
C PHE A 58 -17.01 -13.21 17.38
N PHE A 59 -16.38 -12.36 16.57
CA PHE A 59 -15.23 -12.77 15.74
C PHE A 59 -13.95 -13.02 16.53
N ARG A 60 -13.80 -12.39 17.69
CA ARG A 60 -12.57 -12.38 18.48
C ARG A 60 -12.80 -13.05 19.83
N SER A 61 -13.06 -12.26 20.86
CA SER A 61 -13.38 -12.76 22.19
C SER A 61 -14.22 -11.74 22.95
N LYS A 62 -15.03 -12.21 23.90
CA LYS A 62 -15.86 -11.35 24.74
C LYS A 62 -15.04 -10.25 25.44
N GLY A 63 -15.52 -9.02 25.37
CA GLY A 63 -14.89 -7.81 25.89
C GLY A 63 -13.68 -7.31 25.10
N SER A 64 -13.32 -7.96 23.98
CA SER A 64 -12.15 -7.56 23.17
C SER A 64 -12.33 -6.19 22.56
N PHE A 65 -13.55 -5.80 22.20
CA PHE A 65 -13.85 -4.48 21.66
C PHE A 65 -13.45 -3.39 22.65
N LYS A 66 -13.97 -3.46 23.88
CA LYS A 66 -13.68 -2.48 24.94
C LYS A 66 -12.19 -2.41 25.27
N ARG A 67 -11.53 -3.58 25.44
CA ARG A 67 -10.06 -3.64 25.64
C ARG A 67 -9.32 -2.97 24.50
N THR A 68 -9.75 -3.19 23.25
CA THR A 68 -9.13 -2.57 22.07
C THR A 68 -9.26 -1.04 22.11
N ILE A 69 -10.46 -0.51 22.42
CA ILE A 69 -10.68 0.94 22.54
C ILE A 69 -9.81 1.56 23.65
N GLU A 70 -9.67 0.89 24.79
CA GLU A 70 -8.76 1.33 25.86
C GLU A 70 -7.30 1.38 25.40
N LYS A 71 -6.83 0.38 24.63
CA LYS A 71 -5.46 0.36 24.12
C LYS A 71 -5.19 1.40 23.05
N ILE A 72 -6.20 1.87 22.32
CA ILE A 72 -6.04 3.03 21.42
C ILE A 72 -5.51 4.22 22.21
N LYS A 73 -6.17 4.58 23.33
CA LYS A 73 -5.75 5.69 24.20
C LYS A 73 -4.33 5.49 24.73
N LEU A 74 -4.02 4.28 25.18
CA LEU A 74 -2.68 3.96 25.68
C LEU A 74 -1.60 4.12 24.59
N ILE A 75 -1.84 3.65 23.37
CA ILE A 75 -0.88 3.81 22.25
C ILE A 75 -0.66 5.29 21.94
N ARG A 76 -1.73 6.08 21.93
CA ARG A 76 -1.68 7.51 21.63
C ARG A 76 -0.99 8.33 22.70
N LYS A 77 -1.11 7.96 23.99
CA LYS A 77 -0.34 8.53 25.11
C LYS A 77 1.18 8.51 24.87
N TYR A 78 1.70 7.51 24.17
CA TYR A 78 3.13 7.39 23.83
C TYR A 78 3.52 8.06 22.51
N GLY A 79 2.61 8.82 21.89
CA GLY A 79 2.87 9.54 20.64
C GLY A 79 2.97 8.66 19.39
N ILE A 80 2.63 7.36 19.48
CA ILE A 80 2.69 6.43 18.35
C ILE A 80 1.37 6.39 17.59
N GLY A 81 1.43 6.13 16.29
CA GLY A 81 0.23 5.91 15.48
C GLY A 81 -0.49 4.61 15.85
N CYS A 82 -1.81 4.70 16.05
CA CYS A 82 -2.68 3.55 16.27
C CYS A 82 -3.52 3.30 15.00
N ASN A 83 -3.21 2.23 14.28
CA ASN A 83 -3.94 1.83 13.07
C ASN A 83 -5.00 0.78 13.44
N ILE A 84 -6.24 0.99 13.01
CA ILE A 84 -7.30 0.01 13.11
C ILE A 84 -7.46 -0.69 11.77
N MET A 85 -7.53 -2.01 11.80
CA MET A 85 -7.79 -2.83 10.61
C MET A 85 -9.01 -3.73 10.79
N LEU A 86 -9.95 -3.63 9.85
CA LEU A 86 -11.10 -4.51 9.70
C LEU A 86 -10.79 -5.61 8.68
N SER A 87 -11.02 -6.87 9.06
CA SER A 87 -11.12 -7.98 8.11
C SER A 87 -12.56 -8.07 7.62
N LEU A 88 -12.77 -7.70 6.37
CA LEU A 88 -14.10 -7.55 5.80
C LEU A 88 -14.61 -8.89 5.25
N TYR A 89 -15.78 -9.30 5.72
CA TYR A 89 -16.51 -10.49 5.33
C TYR A 89 -17.98 -10.13 5.05
N PRO A 90 -18.73 -10.94 4.28
CA PRO A 90 -20.16 -10.69 4.07
C PRO A 90 -20.95 -10.52 5.37
N SER A 91 -20.58 -11.25 6.43
CA SER A 91 -21.25 -11.23 7.74
C SER A 91 -20.99 -9.97 8.57
N ASN A 92 -20.00 -9.13 8.25
CA ASN A 92 -19.76 -7.86 8.94
C ASN A 92 -19.75 -6.65 8.00
N ALA A 93 -20.13 -6.83 6.73
CA ALA A 93 -20.04 -5.79 5.71
C ALA A 93 -20.90 -4.56 6.04
N SER A 94 -22.09 -4.78 6.60
CA SER A 94 -23.01 -3.73 7.05
C SER A 94 -22.43 -2.84 8.16
N GLU A 95 -21.37 -3.30 8.86
CA GLU A 95 -20.73 -2.55 9.94
C GLU A 95 -19.48 -1.79 9.51
N LEU A 96 -19.06 -1.88 8.23
CA LEU A 96 -17.91 -1.11 7.72
C LEU A 96 -18.11 0.40 7.96
N ILE A 97 -19.23 0.95 7.48
CA ILE A 97 -19.56 2.38 7.60
C ILE A 97 -19.82 2.79 9.06
N PRO A 98 -20.65 2.08 9.85
CA PRO A 98 -20.81 2.37 11.28
C PRO A 98 -19.50 2.38 12.06
N LEU A 99 -18.60 1.42 11.82
CA LEU A 99 -17.31 1.35 12.51
C LEU A 99 -16.41 2.53 12.14
N MET A 100 -16.38 2.94 10.85
CA MET A 100 -15.66 4.14 10.42
C MET A 100 -16.11 5.38 11.19
N ARG A 101 -17.43 5.60 11.29
CA ARG A 101 -18.03 6.71 12.04
C ARG A 101 -17.66 6.64 13.51
N PHE A 102 -17.82 5.47 14.12
CA PHE A 102 -17.48 5.25 15.52
C PHE A 102 -16.03 5.63 15.81
N LEU A 103 -15.09 5.14 14.99
CA LEU A 103 -13.66 5.42 15.14
C LEU A 103 -13.35 6.90 14.98
N ALA A 104 -13.90 7.56 13.95
CA ALA A 104 -13.69 8.97 13.69
C ALA A 104 -14.20 9.87 14.83
N MET A 105 -15.37 9.54 15.39
CA MET A 105 -16.09 10.41 16.32
C MET A 105 -15.77 10.14 17.80
N ASN A 106 -15.33 8.92 18.14
CA ASN A 106 -15.29 8.45 19.53
C ASN A 106 -13.91 7.93 19.97
N THR A 107 -12.89 7.98 19.10
CA THR A 107 -11.57 7.42 19.41
C THR A 107 -10.44 8.29 18.90
N GLU A 108 -9.24 8.07 19.43
CA GLU A 108 -8.01 8.72 18.97
C GLU A 108 -7.25 7.86 17.93
N ALA A 109 -7.95 6.94 17.25
CA ALA A 109 -7.36 6.12 16.21
C ALA A 109 -6.73 7.01 15.13
N THR A 110 -5.47 6.74 14.79
CA THR A 110 -4.73 7.55 13.81
C THR A 110 -5.17 7.22 12.38
N SER A 111 -5.51 5.95 12.12
CA SER A 111 -5.96 5.53 10.81
C SER A 111 -6.88 4.32 10.88
N PHE A 112 -7.82 4.23 9.93
CA PHE A 112 -8.63 3.05 9.69
C PHE A 112 -8.30 2.47 8.31
N SER A 113 -8.20 1.15 8.23
CA SER A 113 -8.08 0.40 6.98
C SER A 113 -8.97 -0.83 7.02
N PHE A 114 -9.35 -1.32 5.85
CA PHE A 114 -10.00 -2.62 5.74
C PHE A 114 -9.42 -3.37 4.55
N ASP A 115 -9.54 -4.69 4.59
CA ASP A 115 -9.22 -5.54 3.45
C ASP A 115 -10.15 -6.73 3.43
N ILE A 116 -10.41 -7.25 2.24
CA ILE A 116 -11.34 -8.37 2.05
C ILE A 116 -10.67 -9.62 2.62
N GLY A 117 -11.41 -10.34 3.46
CA GLY A 117 -10.98 -11.61 4.02
C GLY A 117 -10.75 -12.65 2.93
N VAL A 118 -9.75 -13.51 3.12
CA VAL A 118 -9.40 -14.56 2.15
C VAL A 118 -9.80 -15.93 2.67
N MET A 119 -10.19 -16.83 1.77
CA MET A 119 -10.66 -18.19 2.11
C MET A 119 -9.45 -19.11 2.32
N SER A 120 -8.71 -18.84 3.38
CA SER A 120 -7.45 -19.50 3.75
C SER A 120 -7.32 -19.59 5.27
N GLY A 121 -6.50 -20.52 5.75
CA GLY A 121 -6.36 -20.80 7.18
C GLY A 121 -7.70 -21.15 7.83
N ASN A 122 -8.02 -20.53 8.96
CA ASN A 122 -9.27 -20.76 9.70
C ASN A 122 -10.53 -20.34 8.91
N ALA A 123 -10.39 -19.52 7.86
CA ALA A 123 -11.49 -19.09 7.00
C ALA A 123 -11.64 -19.96 5.73
N ASN A 124 -10.97 -21.11 5.66
CA ASN A 124 -10.97 -21.97 4.47
C ASN A 124 -12.36 -22.52 4.08
N SER A 125 -13.29 -22.61 5.04
CA SER A 125 -14.62 -23.20 4.89
C SER A 125 -15.72 -22.16 4.69
N MET A 126 -15.36 -20.88 4.53
CA MET A 126 -16.31 -19.80 4.31
C MET A 126 -17.05 -20.01 2.98
N LYS A 127 -18.38 -20.17 3.07
CA LYS A 127 -19.25 -20.40 1.90
C LYS A 127 -19.79 -19.12 1.27
N ASN A 128 -20.12 -18.12 2.10
CA ASN A 128 -20.66 -16.86 1.60
C ASN A 128 -19.53 -15.99 1.05
N GLN A 129 -19.71 -15.45 -0.15
CA GLN A 129 -18.73 -14.64 -0.85
C GLN A 129 -19.41 -13.39 -1.40
N PHE A 130 -18.68 -12.29 -1.43
CA PHE A 130 -19.12 -11.11 -2.15
C PHE A 130 -19.19 -11.39 -3.66
N THR A 131 -20.08 -10.68 -4.34
CA THR A 131 -20.08 -10.52 -5.79
C THR A 131 -19.29 -9.26 -6.20
N ALA A 132 -19.02 -9.11 -7.49
CA ALA A 132 -18.44 -7.86 -8.02
C ALA A 132 -19.34 -6.65 -7.73
N HIS A 133 -20.66 -6.83 -7.82
CA HIS A 133 -21.66 -5.80 -7.51
C HIS A 133 -21.66 -5.41 -6.03
N ASP A 134 -21.59 -6.38 -5.11
CA ASP A 134 -21.51 -6.10 -3.67
C ASP A 134 -20.28 -5.25 -3.34
N ILE A 135 -19.13 -5.58 -3.94
CA ILE A 135 -17.89 -4.82 -3.74
C ILE A 135 -17.99 -3.42 -4.35
N HIS A 136 -18.58 -3.28 -5.54
CA HIS A 136 -18.78 -1.97 -6.16
C HIS A 136 -19.63 -1.06 -5.27
N ASN A 137 -20.79 -1.53 -4.81
CA ASN A 137 -21.69 -0.77 -3.92
C ASN A 137 -21.00 -0.41 -2.60
N LEU A 138 -20.38 -1.39 -1.95
CA LEU A 138 -19.73 -1.19 -0.65
C LEU A 138 -18.55 -0.20 -0.74
N PHE A 139 -17.73 -0.29 -1.79
CA PHE A 139 -16.63 0.66 -1.97
C PHE A 139 -17.11 2.06 -2.38
N THR A 140 -18.26 2.15 -3.05
CA THR A 140 -18.92 3.43 -3.35
C THR A 140 -19.41 4.09 -2.06
N GLU A 141 -20.12 3.36 -1.20
CA GLU A 141 -20.56 3.84 0.12
C GLU A 141 -19.36 4.26 0.99
N TYR A 142 -18.31 3.45 1.01
CA TYR A 142 -17.06 3.76 1.70
C TYR A 142 -16.44 5.05 1.18
N TYR A 143 -16.38 5.25 -0.13
CA TYR A 143 -15.83 6.46 -0.74
C TYR A 143 -16.63 7.71 -0.33
N LEU A 144 -17.96 7.65 -0.38
CA LEU A 144 -18.84 8.76 0.01
C LEU A 144 -18.68 9.11 1.49
N GLU A 145 -18.66 8.10 2.37
CA GLU A 145 -18.49 8.31 3.80
C GLU A 145 -17.11 8.87 4.14
N LYS A 146 -16.05 8.33 3.52
CA LYS A 146 -14.68 8.84 3.66
C LYS A 146 -14.60 10.31 3.27
N LYS A 147 -15.26 10.70 2.18
CA LYS A 147 -15.34 12.10 1.72
C LYS A 147 -16.04 12.97 2.76
N ARG A 148 -17.23 12.56 3.24
CA ARG A 148 -18.01 13.26 4.26
C ARG A 148 -17.20 13.50 5.54
N LEU A 149 -16.60 12.46 6.10
CA LEU A 149 -15.80 12.55 7.33
C LEU A 149 -14.58 13.47 7.17
N LYS A 150 -13.98 13.51 5.97
CA LYS A 150 -12.89 14.43 5.67
C LYS A 150 -13.37 15.88 5.59
N GLU A 151 -14.51 16.13 4.95
CA GLU A 151 -15.11 17.47 4.82
C GLU A 151 -15.56 18.03 6.18
N GLU A 152 -15.99 17.15 7.10
CA GLU A 152 -16.31 17.49 8.49
C GLU A 152 -15.07 17.67 9.40
N GLY A 153 -13.86 17.47 8.86
CA GLY A 153 -12.61 17.77 9.57
C GLY A 153 -12.16 16.70 10.57
N TYR A 154 -12.69 15.47 10.51
CA TYR A 154 -12.22 14.39 11.39
C TYR A 154 -10.75 14.03 11.11
N PRO A 155 -9.90 13.90 12.14
CA PRO A 155 -8.45 13.76 11.96
C PRO A 155 -7.98 12.34 11.60
N ILE A 156 -8.89 11.36 11.50
CA ILE A 156 -8.57 9.97 11.20
C ILE A 156 -8.22 9.78 9.72
N PHE A 157 -7.14 9.03 9.44
CA PHE A 157 -6.74 8.70 8.07
C PHE A 157 -7.37 7.40 7.58
N PHE A 158 -7.99 7.45 6.42
CA PHE A 158 -8.56 6.27 5.77
C PHE A 158 -7.56 5.68 4.77
N LEU A 159 -6.96 4.55 5.14
CA LEU A 159 -5.92 3.86 4.36
C LEU A 159 -6.53 2.71 3.56
N GLU A 160 -6.55 2.86 2.23
CA GLU A 160 -7.17 1.91 1.31
C GLU A 160 -6.18 0.80 0.93
N LYS A 161 -6.43 -0.43 1.40
CA LYS A 161 -5.56 -1.59 1.11
C LYS A 161 -6.01 -2.41 -0.08
N SER A 162 -7.31 -2.63 -0.21
CA SER A 162 -7.87 -3.35 -1.35
C SER A 162 -7.79 -2.49 -2.60
N ASN A 163 -7.21 -3.01 -3.68
CA ASN A 163 -7.00 -2.29 -4.92
C ASN A 163 -8.29 -1.87 -5.65
N PHE A 164 -9.47 -2.34 -5.22
CA PHE A 164 -10.75 -1.95 -5.82
C PHE A 164 -11.11 -0.48 -5.63
N HIS A 165 -10.57 0.20 -4.63
CA HIS A 165 -10.72 1.66 -4.50
C HIS A 165 -10.21 2.42 -5.73
N LYS A 166 -9.23 1.88 -6.47
CA LYS A 166 -8.70 2.51 -7.70
C LYS A 166 -9.73 2.52 -8.82
N LEU A 167 -10.57 1.50 -8.90
CA LEU A 167 -11.66 1.44 -9.89
C LEU A 167 -12.74 2.47 -9.55
N ILE A 168 -13.12 2.60 -8.27
CA ILE A 168 -14.04 3.65 -7.81
C ILE A 168 -13.47 5.04 -8.06
N ASN A 169 -12.20 5.28 -7.75
CA ASN A 169 -11.55 6.57 -8.02
C ASN A 169 -11.52 6.90 -9.52
N PHE A 170 -11.27 5.92 -10.39
CA PHE A 170 -11.29 6.13 -11.84
C PHE A 170 -12.68 6.43 -12.38
N GLU A 171 -13.71 5.72 -11.89
CA GLU A 171 -15.11 5.96 -12.20
C GLU A 171 -15.52 7.40 -11.81
N ASN A 172 -15.04 7.88 -10.66
CA ASN A 172 -15.26 9.24 -10.18
C ASN A 172 -14.29 10.29 -10.79
N GLY A 173 -13.46 9.90 -11.76
CA GLY A 173 -12.53 10.82 -12.42
C GLY A 173 -11.36 11.32 -11.57
N LEU A 174 -11.03 10.64 -10.46
CA LEU A 174 -9.97 10.99 -9.52
C LEU A 174 -8.64 10.26 -9.75
N LEU A 175 -8.62 9.29 -10.67
CA LEU A 175 -7.44 8.48 -10.96
C LEU A 175 -7.40 8.12 -12.44
N TYR A 176 -6.21 8.15 -13.04
CA TYR A 176 -5.91 7.65 -14.37
C TYR A 176 -5.01 6.40 -14.29
N PRO A 177 -5.38 5.27 -14.92
CA PRO A 177 -4.67 4.00 -14.79
C PRO A 177 -3.44 3.92 -15.71
N MET A 178 -2.46 4.79 -15.50
CA MET A 178 -1.29 4.88 -16.37
C MET A 178 -0.44 3.60 -16.29
N VAL A 179 0.06 3.14 -17.43
CA VAL A 179 1.03 2.04 -17.53
C VAL A 179 2.39 2.63 -17.95
N PRO A 180 3.48 2.38 -17.20
CA PRO A 180 4.80 2.89 -17.57
C PRO A 180 5.27 2.32 -18.91
N LYS A 181 6.05 3.10 -19.68
CA LYS A 181 6.70 2.61 -20.90
C LYS A 181 7.83 1.64 -20.60
N ASN A 182 8.61 1.92 -19.56
CA ASN A 182 9.77 1.11 -19.16
C ASN A 182 9.52 0.37 -17.83
N GLY A 183 8.33 -0.22 -17.68
CA GLY A 183 7.98 -1.01 -16.51
C GLY A 183 6.51 -1.40 -16.45
N ASN A 184 6.22 -2.42 -15.65
CA ASN A 184 4.93 -3.08 -15.58
C ASN A 184 4.15 -2.83 -14.28
N VAL A 185 4.70 -2.12 -13.29
CA VAL A 185 4.06 -1.93 -11.97
C VAL A 185 4.32 -0.54 -11.39
N LEU A 186 3.25 0.13 -10.98
CA LEU A 186 3.23 1.38 -10.22
C LEU A 186 2.76 1.17 -8.78
N SER A 187 1.72 0.35 -8.60
CA SER A 187 1.10 0.05 -7.30
C SER A 187 0.33 -1.27 -7.38
N GLY A 188 -0.20 -1.76 -6.27
CA GLY A 188 -1.03 -2.96 -6.22
C GLY A 188 -0.41 -4.07 -5.38
N SER A 189 -0.71 -5.33 -5.72
CA SER A 189 -0.08 -6.46 -5.03
C SER A 189 1.44 -6.44 -5.24
N TYR A 190 2.16 -6.52 -4.13
CA TYR A 190 3.63 -6.48 -4.09
C TYR A 190 4.27 -7.87 -4.01
N ILE A 191 3.50 -8.94 -4.18
CA ILE A 191 4.00 -10.32 -4.20
C ILE A 191 5.04 -10.45 -5.30
N GLY A 192 6.24 -10.90 -4.94
CA GLY A 192 7.38 -11.03 -5.86
C GLY A 192 8.05 -9.71 -6.23
N TRP A 193 7.48 -8.53 -5.92
CA TRP A 193 8.06 -7.23 -6.29
C TRP A 193 8.94 -6.63 -5.19
N ASN A 194 8.41 -6.49 -3.98
CA ASN A 194 9.15 -5.95 -2.83
C ASN A 194 8.68 -6.50 -1.48
N SER A 195 7.95 -7.63 -1.50
CA SER A 195 7.41 -8.24 -0.29
C SER A 195 7.64 -9.75 -0.26
N LEU A 196 7.94 -10.25 0.94
CA LEU A 196 8.07 -11.65 1.28
C LEU A 196 7.59 -11.84 2.72
N SER A 197 6.99 -12.97 3.06
CA SER A 197 6.58 -13.30 4.43
C SER A 197 7.43 -14.42 4.99
N ILE A 198 7.99 -14.26 6.18
CA ILE A 198 8.83 -15.26 6.83
C ILE A 198 8.15 -15.67 8.15
N LEU A 199 7.94 -16.97 8.33
CA LEU A 199 7.34 -17.54 9.53
C LEU A 199 8.40 -17.73 10.63
N SER A 200 7.95 -18.04 11.85
CA SER A 200 8.82 -18.21 13.02
C SER A 200 9.84 -19.35 12.90
N ASP A 201 9.54 -20.36 12.08
CA ASP A 201 10.44 -21.48 11.77
C ASP A 201 11.38 -21.19 10.57
N GLY A 202 11.35 -19.96 10.05
CA GLY A 202 12.11 -19.53 8.88
C GLY A 202 11.47 -19.86 7.54
N THR A 203 10.31 -20.54 7.49
CA THR A 203 9.61 -20.81 6.24
C THR A 203 9.21 -19.51 5.54
N ALA A 204 9.59 -19.37 4.27
CA ALA A 204 9.22 -18.23 3.44
C ALA A 204 7.95 -18.52 2.63
N LEU A 205 6.98 -17.62 2.69
CA LEU A 205 5.75 -17.63 1.91
C LEU A 205 5.74 -16.46 0.92
N ALA A 206 5.12 -16.67 -0.25
CA ALA A 206 4.91 -15.61 -1.23
C ALA A 206 4.07 -14.45 -0.66
N CYS A 207 3.09 -14.77 0.18
CA CYS A 207 2.24 -13.81 0.88
C CYS A 207 1.72 -14.43 2.17
N ARG A 208 1.68 -13.67 3.27
CA ARG A 208 1.10 -14.15 4.54
C ARG A 208 -0.34 -14.64 4.47
N LYS A 209 -1.10 -14.24 3.44
CA LYS A 209 -2.49 -14.65 3.20
C LYS A 209 -2.60 -15.90 2.31
N MET A 210 -1.49 -16.38 1.75
CA MET A 210 -1.44 -17.45 0.76
C MET A 210 -0.40 -18.49 1.21
N PRO A 211 -0.84 -19.68 1.68
CA PRO A 211 0.02 -20.68 2.31
C PRO A 211 0.85 -21.48 1.28
N ILE A 212 1.51 -20.78 0.36
CA ILE A 212 2.42 -21.36 -0.62
C ILE A 212 3.85 -21.06 -0.17
N LYS A 213 4.56 -22.13 0.20
CA LYS A 213 5.98 -22.08 0.52
C LYS A 213 6.79 -21.76 -0.74
N VAL A 214 7.68 -20.77 -0.62
CA VAL A 214 8.62 -20.37 -1.69
C VAL A 214 10.08 -20.59 -1.31
N GLY A 215 10.36 -20.96 -0.06
CA GLY A 215 11.68 -21.33 0.42
C GLY A 215 11.72 -21.46 1.94
N LYS A 216 12.91 -21.60 2.51
CA LYS A 216 13.12 -21.60 3.96
C LYS A 216 14.47 -20.98 4.32
N MET A 217 14.50 -20.12 5.32
CA MET A 217 15.70 -19.48 5.84
C MET A 217 16.05 -20.08 7.22
N PRO A 218 17.32 -20.22 7.60
CA PRO A 218 18.52 -19.82 6.84
C PRO A 218 19.00 -20.87 5.82
N GLU A 219 18.25 -21.96 5.60
CA GLU A 219 18.61 -23.05 4.68
C GLU A 219 18.92 -22.56 3.24
N GLU A 220 18.18 -21.56 2.77
CA GLU A 220 18.37 -20.90 1.48
C GLU A 220 18.62 -19.40 1.66
N THR A 221 19.44 -18.82 0.79
CA THR A 221 19.69 -17.36 0.80
C THR A 221 18.44 -16.59 0.34
N PHE A 222 18.34 -15.33 0.77
CA PHE A 222 17.23 -14.47 0.37
C PHE A 222 17.16 -14.30 -1.15
N GLU A 223 18.30 -14.17 -1.82
CA GLU A 223 18.41 -14.03 -3.26
C GLU A 223 17.88 -15.27 -3.98
N LYS A 224 18.25 -16.46 -3.51
CA LYS A 224 17.76 -17.72 -4.09
C LYS A 224 16.24 -17.83 -3.98
N ILE A 225 15.68 -17.51 -2.80
CA ILE A 225 14.24 -17.53 -2.58
C ILE A 225 13.55 -16.45 -3.42
N PHE A 226 14.00 -15.20 -3.33
CA PHE A 226 13.29 -14.06 -3.87
C PHE A 226 13.50 -13.90 -5.38
N LEU A 227 14.73 -14.01 -5.88
CA LEU A 227 15.05 -13.87 -7.30
C LEU A 227 14.93 -15.20 -8.04
N GLY A 228 15.29 -16.32 -7.41
CA GLY A 228 15.31 -17.63 -8.06
C GLY A 228 13.97 -18.36 -8.15
N ASN A 229 13.03 -18.11 -7.23
CA ASN A 229 11.79 -18.90 -7.17
C ASN A 229 10.86 -18.62 -8.37
N THR A 230 10.62 -19.64 -9.21
CA THR A 230 9.77 -19.56 -10.41
C THR A 230 8.35 -19.08 -10.12
N PHE A 231 7.78 -19.42 -8.96
CA PHE A 231 6.44 -18.99 -8.59
C PHE A 231 6.39 -17.49 -8.27
N LEU A 232 7.38 -16.93 -7.56
CA LEU A 232 7.51 -15.48 -7.38
C LEU A 232 7.75 -14.76 -8.71
N LYS A 233 8.59 -15.34 -9.58
CA LYS A 233 8.84 -14.81 -10.92
C LYS A 233 7.54 -14.62 -11.70
N LYS A 234 6.58 -15.56 -11.61
CA LYS A 234 5.30 -15.45 -12.32
C LYS A 234 4.51 -14.19 -12.00
N PHE A 235 4.53 -13.70 -10.74
CA PHE A 235 3.86 -12.45 -10.35
C PHE A 235 4.46 -11.19 -10.98
N ARG A 236 5.67 -11.29 -11.51
CA ARG A 236 6.37 -10.17 -12.17
C ARG A 236 6.06 -10.07 -13.67
N ARG A 237 5.33 -11.04 -14.23
CA ARG A 237 5.05 -11.16 -15.67
C ARG A 237 3.56 -10.96 -15.93
N PRO A 238 3.16 -9.97 -16.74
CA PRO A 238 1.75 -9.76 -17.07
C PRO A 238 1.10 -10.99 -17.68
N GLN A 239 1.81 -11.69 -18.57
CA GLN A 239 1.30 -12.83 -19.33
C GLN A 239 0.80 -14.01 -18.50
N ASN A 240 1.14 -14.08 -17.20
CA ASN A 240 0.63 -15.15 -16.34
C ASN A 240 -0.77 -14.88 -15.81
N PHE A 241 -1.20 -13.61 -15.72
CA PHE A 241 -2.50 -13.27 -15.13
C PHE A 241 -3.62 -13.42 -16.16
N LYS A 242 -4.65 -14.20 -15.84
CA LYS A 242 -5.88 -14.24 -16.64
C LYS A 242 -6.67 -12.96 -16.46
N LEU A 243 -7.19 -12.42 -17.57
CA LEU A 243 -7.89 -11.13 -17.69
C LEU A 243 -7.01 -9.90 -17.40
N CYS A 244 -6.22 -9.89 -16.32
CA CYS A 244 -5.41 -8.73 -15.98
C CYS A 244 -4.24 -8.50 -16.94
N SER A 245 -3.74 -9.54 -17.62
CA SER A 245 -2.63 -9.44 -18.59
C SER A 245 -2.84 -8.41 -19.70
N THR A 246 -4.08 -8.09 -20.03
CA THR A 246 -4.46 -7.12 -21.07
C THR A 246 -5.35 -6.00 -20.52
N CYS A 247 -5.35 -5.80 -19.20
CA CYS A 247 -6.19 -4.81 -18.52
C CYS A 247 -5.43 -3.50 -18.36
N ASP A 248 -6.07 -2.37 -18.69
CA ASP A 248 -5.49 -1.03 -18.52
C ASP A 248 -5.09 -0.71 -17.07
N PHE A 249 -5.66 -1.39 -16.09
CA PHE A 249 -5.28 -1.29 -14.67
C PHE A 249 -4.14 -2.22 -14.23
N TYR A 250 -3.49 -2.96 -15.14
CA TYR A 250 -2.48 -3.95 -14.77
C TYR A 250 -1.38 -3.35 -13.86
N ALA A 251 -0.84 -2.18 -14.23
CA ALA A 251 0.24 -1.56 -13.48
C ALA A 251 -0.14 -1.14 -12.06
N MET A 252 -1.43 -0.95 -11.75
CA MET A 252 -1.88 -0.39 -10.48
C MET A 252 -2.72 -1.32 -9.61
N CYS A 253 -3.44 -2.29 -10.20
CA CYS A 253 -4.45 -3.07 -9.47
C CYS A 253 -4.05 -4.52 -9.24
N ARG A 254 -4.23 -5.39 -10.26
CA ARG A 254 -4.03 -6.85 -10.23
C ARG A 254 -4.82 -7.61 -9.16
N GLY A 255 -5.74 -6.95 -8.45
CA GLY A 255 -6.54 -7.55 -7.38
C GLY A 255 -5.69 -8.14 -6.24
N CYS A 256 -6.32 -8.97 -5.41
CA CYS A 256 -5.63 -9.73 -4.36
C CYS A 256 -5.45 -11.19 -4.79
N SER A 257 -4.26 -11.55 -5.26
CA SER A 257 -3.98 -12.94 -5.68
C SER A 257 -4.19 -13.99 -4.59
N ALA A 258 -4.05 -13.62 -3.32
CA ALA A 258 -4.35 -14.52 -2.20
C ALA A 258 -5.85 -14.81 -2.07
N TYR A 259 -6.72 -13.85 -2.41
CA TYR A 259 -8.17 -14.05 -2.48
C TYR A 259 -8.52 -15.03 -3.61
N VAL A 260 -7.96 -14.80 -4.80
CA VAL A 260 -8.15 -15.67 -5.97
C VAL A 260 -7.69 -17.09 -5.68
N TYR A 261 -6.52 -17.26 -5.07
CA TYR A 261 -6.00 -18.56 -4.65
C TYR A 261 -6.92 -19.26 -3.63
N GLY A 262 -7.51 -18.51 -2.68
CA GLY A 262 -8.44 -19.07 -1.70
C GLY A 262 -9.57 -19.88 -2.35
N ILE A 263 -10.10 -19.36 -3.47
CA ILE A 263 -11.20 -19.96 -4.25
C ILE A 263 -10.69 -21.03 -5.22
N SER A 264 -9.78 -20.64 -6.11
CA SER A 264 -9.43 -21.42 -7.30
C SER A 264 -8.24 -22.34 -7.11
N LYS A 265 -7.46 -22.14 -6.04
CA LYS A 265 -6.12 -22.72 -5.83
C LYS A 265 -5.08 -22.34 -6.88
N ASP A 266 -5.37 -21.35 -7.73
CA ASP A 266 -4.41 -20.70 -8.63
C ASP A 266 -4.48 -19.16 -8.47
N PRO A 267 -3.43 -18.50 -7.99
CA PRO A 267 -3.43 -17.04 -7.76
C PRO A 267 -3.50 -16.18 -9.03
N PHE A 268 -3.37 -16.79 -10.21
CA PHE A 268 -3.33 -16.10 -11.50
C PHE A 268 -4.66 -16.18 -12.27
N GLU A 269 -5.68 -16.82 -11.70
CA GLU A 269 -7.04 -16.88 -12.28
C GLU A 269 -7.75 -15.52 -12.29
N LYS A 270 -8.89 -15.47 -13.00
CA LYS A 270 -9.76 -14.28 -13.02
C LYS A 270 -10.21 -13.93 -11.60
N HIS A 271 -10.01 -12.67 -11.20
CA HIS A 271 -10.50 -12.19 -9.92
C HIS A 271 -12.04 -12.06 -9.93
N PRO A 272 -12.79 -12.80 -9.09
CA PRO A 272 -14.25 -12.83 -9.17
C PRO A 272 -14.92 -11.53 -8.72
N LEU A 273 -14.27 -10.78 -7.84
CA LEU A 273 -14.75 -9.48 -7.35
C LEU A 273 -14.41 -8.28 -8.28
N CYS A 274 -13.80 -8.53 -9.45
CA CYS A 274 -13.40 -7.44 -10.34
C CYS A 274 -14.60 -6.92 -11.14
N PHE A 275 -14.92 -5.63 -10.98
CA PHE A 275 -15.99 -4.92 -11.69
C PHE A 275 -15.45 -3.96 -12.78
N ARG A 276 -14.18 -4.09 -13.21
CA ARG A 276 -13.60 -3.20 -14.24
C ARG A 276 -14.41 -3.17 -15.54
N ASN A 277 -15.01 -4.30 -15.93
CA ASN A 277 -15.81 -4.40 -17.15
C ASN A 277 -17.18 -3.71 -17.06
N GLU A 278 -17.67 -3.47 -15.83
CA GLU A 278 -18.92 -2.75 -15.56
C GLU A 278 -18.74 -1.23 -15.69
N ILE A 279 -17.50 -0.73 -15.56
CA ILE A 279 -17.17 0.69 -15.75
C ILE A 279 -17.08 1.02 -17.25
N LEU A 280 -17.94 1.96 -17.68
CA LEU A 280 -18.05 2.40 -19.08
C LEU A 280 -16.78 3.11 -19.60
N LYS A 281 -16.12 3.90 -18.74
CA LYS A 281 -14.91 4.67 -19.10
C LYS A 281 -13.78 3.75 -19.59
N LYS A 282 -13.15 4.11 -20.71
CA LYS A 282 -12.06 3.37 -21.37
C LYS A 282 -10.77 4.18 -21.40
N THR A 283 -9.66 3.49 -21.57
CA THR A 283 -8.32 4.06 -21.81
C THR A 283 -7.57 3.19 -22.82
N ASN A 284 -6.48 3.71 -23.38
CA ASN A 284 -5.59 2.98 -24.30
C ASN A 284 -4.35 2.42 -23.60
N GLU A 285 -4.27 2.51 -22.26
CA GLU A 285 -3.07 2.12 -21.50
C GLU A 285 -2.74 0.63 -21.57
N LYS A 286 -3.72 -0.20 -21.93
CA LYS A 286 -3.50 -1.62 -22.21
C LYS A 286 -2.44 -1.87 -23.31
N ASP A 287 -2.27 -0.93 -24.24
CA ASP A 287 -1.34 -1.06 -25.37
C ASP A 287 0.11 -0.84 -24.92
N ASN A 288 0.33 -0.26 -23.73
CA ASN A 288 1.65 -0.04 -23.13
C ASN A 288 2.14 -1.25 -22.31
N ILE A 289 1.32 -2.29 -22.12
CA ILE A 289 1.69 -3.46 -21.30
C ILE A 289 2.73 -4.30 -22.04
N GLN A 290 3.91 -4.44 -21.46
CA GLN A 290 4.99 -5.24 -22.05
C GLN A 290 5.01 -6.64 -21.46
N LYS A 291 5.18 -7.65 -22.32
CA LYS A 291 5.45 -9.01 -21.86
C LYS A 291 6.75 -9.02 -21.08
N GLY A 292 6.75 -9.66 -19.91
CA GLY A 292 7.98 -9.86 -19.15
C GLY A 292 8.88 -10.92 -19.81
N PRO A 293 10.16 -10.99 -19.40
CA PRO A 293 11.10 -11.96 -19.93
C PRO A 293 10.70 -13.40 -19.57
N SER A 294 11.44 -14.37 -20.11
CA SER A 294 11.36 -15.78 -19.71
C SER A 294 11.42 -15.94 -18.18
N LEU A 295 10.91 -17.07 -17.67
CA LEU A 295 11.08 -17.44 -16.27
C LEU A 295 12.49 -18.00 -15.98
N ASP A 296 13.20 -18.42 -17.02
CA ASP A 296 14.58 -18.89 -16.96
C ASP A 296 15.56 -17.71 -17.09
N THR A 297 15.58 -16.89 -16.05
CA THR A 297 16.49 -15.75 -15.89
C THR A 297 17.51 -16.06 -14.81
N THR A 298 18.75 -15.61 -15.01
CA THR A 298 19.76 -15.51 -13.95
C THR A 298 19.29 -14.56 -12.84
N PHE A 299 19.93 -14.61 -11.67
CA PHE A 299 19.61 -13.67 -10.58
C PHE A 299 19.88 -12.22 -10.98
N ARG A 300 20.89 -11.98 -11.82
CA ARG A 300 21.23 -10.63 -12.28
C ARG A 300 20.16 -10.09 -13.22
N GLU A 301 19.76 -10.87 -14.23
CA GLU A 301 18.68 -10.47 -15.16
C GLU A 301 17.36 -10.25 -14.41
N GLU A 302 17.06 -11.09 -13.42
CA GLU A 302 15.85 -10.93 -12.62
C GLU A 302 15.91 -9.66 -11.75
N TRP A 303 17.07 -9.39 -11.14
CA TRP A 303 17.31 -8.16 -10.39
C TRP A 303 17.18 -6.92 -11.27
N ASP A 304 17.78 -6.92 -12.46
CA ASP A 304 17.70 -5.80 -13.40
C ASP A 304 16.26 -5.57 -13.84
N TYR A 305 15.51 -6.65 -14.12
CA TYR A 305 14.09 -6.57 -14.44
C TYR A 305 13.30 -5.90 -13.31
N ILE A 306 13.39 -6.35 -12.05
CA ILE A 306 12.65 -5.71 -10.95
C ILE A 306 13.16 -4.30 -10.61
N SER A 307 14.46 -4.03 -10.79
CA SER A 307 15.08 -2.75 -10.45
C SER A 307 14.69 -1.64 -11.41
N LEU A 308 14.58 -1.95 -12.70
CA LEU A 308 14.04 -1.02 -13.70
C LEU A 308 12.62 -0.55 -13.35
N HIS A 309 11.86 -1.42 -12.67
CA HIS A 309 10.51 -1.15 -12.22
C HIS A 309 10.46 -0.46 -10.85
N ASN A 310 11.59 -0.45 -10.12
CA ASN A 310 11.75 0.33 -8.93
C ASN A 310 12.20 1.74 -9.32
N GLN A 311 11.22 2.61 -9.58
CA GLN A 311 11.46 3.99 -10.02
C GLN A 311 12.32 4.80 -9.04
N MET A 312 12.45 4.37 -7.77
CA MET A 312 13.39 4.97 -6.82
C MET A 312 14.85 4.90 -7.26
N SER A 313 15.24 3.89 -8.05
CA SER A 313 16.61 3.79 -8.57
C SER A 313 16.97 4.93 -9.55
N ARG A 314 15.96 5.52 -10.20
CA ARG A 314 16.10 6.63 -11.17
C ARG A 314 15.92 8.01 -10.55
N LEU A 315 15.43 8.06 -9.31
CA LEU A 315 15.18 9.29 -8.57
C LEU A 315 16.37 10.27 -8.59
N PRO A 316 17.64 9.85 -8.39
CA PRO A 316 18.77 10.77 -8.42
C PRO A 316 18.93 11.53 -9.75
N THR A 317 18.51 10.94 -10.87
CA THR A 317 18.54 11.59 -12.20
C THR A 317 17.41 12.61 -12.30
N PHE A 318 16.18 12.20 -11.99
CA PHE A 318 15.01 13.08 -12.07
C PHE A 318 15.13 14.30 -11.15
N LEU A 319 15.74 14.15 -9.98
CA LEU A 319 15.93 15.26 -9.04
C LEU A 319 16.86 16.37 -9.54
N LYS A 320 17.56 16.19 -10.65
CA LYS A 320 18.39 17.24 -11.28
C LYS A 320 17.63 18.05 -12.33
N GLU A 321 16.46 17.60 -12.75
CA GLU A 321 15.69 18.20 -13.84
C GLU A 321 14.69 19.22 -13.29
N LYS A 322 14.78 20.48 -13.75
CA LYS A 322 13.97 21.60 -13.23
C LYS A 322 12.47 21.35 -13.35
N ASP A 323 12.00 20.90 -14.51
CA ASP A 323 10.58 20.64 -14.74
C ASP A 323 10.03 19.54 -13.83
N PHE A 324 10.84 18.53 -13.52
CA PHE A 324 10.50 17.52 -12.53
C PHE A 324 10.41 18.11 -11.12
N GLN A 325 11.41 18.90 -10.72
CA GLN A 325 11.44 19.56 -9.40
C GLN A 325 10.20 20.43 -9.18
N TYR A 326 9.90 21.33 -10.12
CA TYR A 326 8.73 22.21 -10.03
C TYR A 326 7.41 21.43 -10.05
N THR A 327 7.32 20.37 -10.86
CA THR A 327 6.14 19.50 -10.83
C THR A 327 6.00 18.82 -9.48
N TYR A 328 7.07 18.24 -8.94
CA TYR A 328 7.02 17.58 -7.65
C TYR A 328 6.49 18.50 -6.55
N LEU A 329 7.00 19.74 -6.48
CA LEU A 329 6.56 20.73 -5.49
C LEU A 329 5.09 21.12 -5.67
N ASP A 330 4.65 21.31 -6.90
CA ASP A 330 3.25 21.63 -7.24
C ASP A 330 2.29 20.51 -6.82
N LEU A 331 2.69 19.25 -7.03
CA LEU A 331 1.90 18.09 -6.63
C LEU A 331 1.79 17.92 -5.12
N THR A 332 2.62 18.57 -4.30
CA THR A 332 2.42 18.57 -2.83
C THR A 332 1.08 19.20 -2.43
N GLN A 333 0.50 20.03 -3.29
CA GLN A 333 -0.80 20.68 -3.09
C GLN A 333 -1.85 20.19 -4.11
N ASN A 334 -1.44 19.93 -5.35
CA ASN A 334 -2.34 19.70 -6.48
C ASN A 334 -2.38 18.25 -6.99
N ALA A 335 -1.93 17.28 -6.18
CA ALA A 335 -1.87 15.86 -6.56
C ALA A 335 -3.17 15.31 -7.16
N LYS A 336 -4.35 15.72 -6.67
CA LYS A 336 -5.64 15.20 -7.15
C LYS A 336 -5.87 15.47 -8.64
N GLU A 337 -5.56 16.67 -9.11
CA GLU A 337 -5.74 17.06 -10.51
C GLU A 337 -4.79 16.28 -11.42
N PHE A 338 -3.54 16.14 -10.99
CA PHE A 338 -2.55 15.33 -11.69
C PHE A 338 -2.95 13.86 -11.76
N LEU A 339 -3.40 13.25 -10.66
CA LEU A 339 -3.81 11.85 -10.64
C LEU A 339 -5.02 11.60 -11.53
N ALA A 340 -5.92 12.57 -11.68
CA ALA A 340 -7.10 12.47 -12.54
C ALA A 340 -6.75 12.41 -14.04
N ASN A 341 -5.75 13.19 -14.48
CA ASN A 341 -5.26 13.19 -15.86
C ASN A 341 -3.81 13.71 -15.96
N PRO A 342 -2.81 12.84 -15.77
CA PRO A 342 -1.42 13.29 -15.62
C PRO A 342 -0.83 13.89 -16.91
N LEU A 343 -1.21 13.35 -18.07
CA LEU A 343 -0.74 13.86 -19.36
C LEU A 343 -1.28 15.26 -19.66
N ALA A 344 -2.57 15.49 -19.40
CA ALA A 344 -3.16 16.82 -19.58
C ALA A 344 -2.64 17.83 -18.56
N TYR A 345 -2.38 17.40 -17.32
CA TYR A 345 -1.81 18.25 -16.28
C TYR A 345 -0.41 18.75 -16.68
N VAL A 346 0.48 17.86 -17.10
CA VAL A 346 1.83 18.22 -17.56
C VAL A 346 1.77 19.17 -18.75
N LYS A 347 0.94 18.86 -19.76
CA LYS A 347 0.74 19.72 -20.93
C LYS A 347 0.26 21.14 -20.56
N THR A 348 -0.70 21.23 -19.65
CA THR A 348 -1.25 22.53 -19.19
C THR A 348 -0.22 23.32 -18.39
N SER A 349 0.59 22.63 -17.59
CA SER A 349 1.67 23.25 -16.80
C SER A 349 2.85 23.77 -17.63
N LYS A 350 2.88 23.51 -18.95
CA LYS A 350 3.99 23.85 -19.86
C LYS A 350 5.35 23.29 -19.41
N ARG A 351 5.33 22.15 -18.73
CA ARG A 351 6.52 21.42 -18.28
C ARG A 351 6.77 20.23 -19.21
N GLU A 352 8.04 19.92 -19.45
CA GLU A 352 8.46 18.79 -20.26
C GLU A 352 8.86 17.63 -19.35
N LEU A 353 7.91 16.72 -19.11
CA LEU A 353 8.18 15.46 -18.42
C LEU A 353 8.10 14.28 -19.38
N ASN A 354 9.08 13.39 -19.31
CA ASN A 354 9.01 12.11 -20.00
C ASN A 354 8.06 11.13 -19.26
N HIS A 355 7.68 10.05 -19.94
CA HIS A 355 6.71 9.08 -19.41
C HIS A 355 7.14 8.42 -18.10
N ASP A 356 8.45 8.22 -17.90
CA ASP A 356 8.99 7.59 -16.70
C ASP A 356 8.94 8.54 -15.49
N GLN A 357 9.17 9.84 -15.70
CA GLN A 357 8.98 10.87 -14.67
C GLN A 357 7.52 10.97 -14.25
N ILE A 358 6.60 11.00 -15.21
CA ILE A 358 5.16 11.00 -14.93
C ILE A 358 4.78 9.73 -14.17
N SER A 359 5.34 8.57 -14.55
CA SER A 359 5.14 7.28 -13.87
C SER A 359 5.61 7.30 -12.42
N PHE A 360 6.80 7.87 -12.18
CA PHE A 360 7.31 8.06 -10.82
C PHE A 360 6.38 8.94 -9.99
N LEU A 361 5.95 10.09 -10.52
CA LEU A 361 5.04 11.00 -9.82
C LEU A 361 3.69 10.33 -9.55
N MET A 362 3.15 9.57 -10.51
CA MET A 362 1.95 8.76 -10.31
C MET A 362 2.13 7.79 -9.15
N GLN A 363 3.20 6.99 -9.12
CA GLN A 363 3.49 6.08 -7.99
C GLN A 363 3.62 6.82 -6.66
N ARG A 364 4.34 7.95 -6.63
CA ARG A 364 4.60 8.73 -5.42
C ARG A 364 3.32 9.32 -4.82
N PHE A 365 2.43 9.85 -5.66
CA PHE A 365 1.25 10.58 -5.23
C PHE A 365 -0.05 9.73 -5.24
N SER A 366 -0.10 8.60 -5.97
CA SER A 366 -1.28 7.73 -6.01
C SER A 366 -1.45 6.88 -4.75
N ASP A 367 -0.33 6.44 -4.18
CA ASP A 367 -0.33 5.69 -2.95
C ASP A 367 -0.34 6.70 -1.80
N LEU A 368 -1.54 7.03 -1.29
CA LEU A 368 -1.79 7.86 -0.09
C LEU A 368 -0.97 7.48 1.16
N HIS A 369 -0.21 6.37 1.13
CA HIS A 369 0.82 6.04 2.10
C HIS A 369 2.03 7.01 2.10
N ASN A 370 2.23 7.73 1.00
CA ASN A 370 3.40 8.57 0.72
C ASN A 370 3.11 10.07 0.79
N THR A 371 1.84 10.48 0.79
CA THR A 371 1.44 11.83 1.15
C THR A 371 1.73 12.04 2.63
N ILE A 372 2.80 12.79 2.90
CA ILE A 372 3.11 13.55 4.11
C ILE A 372 1.96 13.45 5.12
N ARG A 373 2.15 12.69 6.20
CA ARG A 373 1.14 12.61 7.26
C ARG A 373 0.95 14.06 7.75
N PRO A 374 -0.25 14.64 7.66
CA PRO A 374 -0.51 16.02 8.09
C PRO A 374 -0.13 16.31 9.54
N ASN A 375 0.06 15.27 10.37
CA ASN A 375 0.36 15.38 11.80
C ASN A 375 1.71 14.78 12.22
N SER A 376 2.64 14.55 11.30
CA SER A 376 4.03 14.28 11.69
C SER A 376 4.90 15.46 11.28
N ASN A 377 5.68 15.99 12.23
CA ASN A 377 6.80 16.91 12.00
C ASN A 377 7.90 16.32 11.09
N THR A 378 7.59 15.32 10.28
CA THR A 378 8.48 14.73 9.29
C THR A 378 8.26 15.44 7.97
N THR A 379 9.24 16.26 7.62
CA THR A 379 9.36 16.86 6.29
C THR A 379 9.51 15.75 5.24
N ASP A 380 9.03 15.98 4.01
CA ASP A 380 9.26 15.07 2.89
C ASP A 380 10.73 15.22 2.46
N PRO A 381 11.60 14.21 2.67
CA PRO A 381 13.02 14.36 2.37
C PRO A 381 13.30 14.65 0.90
N ILE A 382 12.42 14.21 0.00
CA ILE A 382 12.53 14.51 -1.43
C ILE A 382 12.18 15.98 -1.68
N ALA A 383 11.10 16.48 -1.07
CA ALA A 383 10.73 17.89 -1.19
C ALA A 383 11.82 18.80 -0.61
N ASP A 384 12.34 18.49 0.58
CA ASP A 384 13.43 19.24 1.23
C ASP A 384 14.69 19.27 0.35
N TYR A 385 15.06 18.13 -0.23
CA TYR A 385 16.18 18.04 -1.15
C TYR A 385 15.97 18.94 -2.38
N ILE A 386 14.78 18.88 -2.99
CA ILE A 386 14.43 19.71 -4.15
C ILE A 386 14.51 21.20 -3.80
N VAL A 387 13.93 21.62 -2.68
CA VAL A 387 14.02 23.01 -2.21
C VAL A 387 15.47 23.43 -2.01
N GLY A 388 16.28 22.57 -1.39
CA GLY A 388 17.71 22.82 -1.21
C GLY A 388 18.49 22.98 -2.53
N CYS A 389 18.15 22.19 -3.56
CA CYS A 389 18.72 22.34 -4.90
C CYS A 389 18.33 23.68 -5.54
N ILE A 390 17.05 24.04 -5.52
CA ILE A 390 16.55 25.29 -6.13
C ILE A 390 17.19 26.52 -5.46
N LEU A 391 17.30 26.54 -4.13
CA LEU A 391 17.91 27.66 -3.40
C LEU A 391 19.40 27.85 -3.75
N LYS A 392 20.14 26.74 -3.97
CA LYS A 392 21.54 26.80 -4.40
C LYS A 392 21.66 27.41 -5.79
N ASP A 393 20.83 27.00 -6.75
CA ASP A 393 20.83 27.52 -8.12
C ASP A 393 20.52 29.03 -8.15
N ILE A 394 19.55 29.49 -7.35
CA ILE A 394 19.22 30.93 -7.22
C ILE A 394 20.42 31.69 -6.67
N SER A 395 21.07 31.18 -5.62
CA SER A 395 22.22 31.84 -5.01
C SER A 395 23.43 31.95 -5.96
N GLN A 396 23.66 30.94 -6.80
CA GLN A 396 24.72 30.96 -7.81
C GLN A 396 24.40 31.96 -8.93
N THR A 397 23.14 32.00 -9.37
CA THR A 397 22.70 32.95 -10.40
C THR A 397 22.81 34.39 -9.89
N GLN A 398 22.42 34.65 -8.64
CA GLN A 398 22.57 35.96 -8.01
C GLN A 398 24.03 36.38 -7.87
N LYS A 399 24.93 35.47 -7.47
CA LYS A 399 26.38 35.75 -7.44
C LYS A 399 26.93 36.10 -8.83
N SER A 400 26.56 35.36 -9.86
CA SER A 400 26.99 35.65 -11.23
C SER A 400 26.46 36.98 -11.78
N LEU A 401 25.31 37.45 -11.30
CA LEU A 401 24.74 38.74 -11.67
C LEU A 401 25.35 39.92 -10.89
N THR A 402 25.99 39.66 -9.75
CA THR A 402 26.70 40.68 -8.95
C THR A 402 28.19 40.78 -9.28
N GLU A 403 28.74 39.83 -10.03
CA GLU A 403 30.14 39.80 -10.49
C GLU A 403 30.33 40.34 -11.93
N VAL A 404 29.23 40.78 -12.57
CA VAL A 404 29.18 41.51 -13.85
C VAL A 404 28.82 42.96 -13.57
#